data_AF-A0A6L9ZYL1-F1
#
_entry.id   AF-A0A6L9ZYL1-F1
#
_cell.length_a   1.000
_cell.length_b   1.000
_cell.length_c   1.000
_cell.angle_alpha   90.00
_cell.angle_beta   90.00
_cell.angle_gamma   90.00
#
_symmetry.space_group_name_H-M   'P 1'
#
loop_
_entity.id
_entity.type
_entity.pdbx_description
1 polymer ?
#
loop_
_entity_poly.entity_id
_entity_poly.type
_entity_poly.pdbx_seq_one_letter_code
_entity_poly.pdbx_strand_id
1 'polypeptide(L)'
;MNKIYKTLLILTIATTLSSLNIACQKITEVEAINDRAVEKVAQKDYQGALTDYNKAIEKDPNDAMLYNNRANAHFQAKNYEQALKDYNQAIKINPEMADAYYNRAYAKQRLADLKGALSDYNKALEFATDDSTKIKIYGNRATIHHAVKNHQNALNDYEQVIKLQPDLPQIYSNRANIYYQQGKIQQAITDFRKAAELYQQQGNIESQQQLQAIVSKIEEGGRL
;
A
#
# COMPACT_ATOMS: atom_id res chain seq x y z
N MET A 1 26.66 -51.73 -21.91
CA MET A 1 26.05 -50.80 -20.94
C MET A 1 26.21 -49.32 -21.32
N ASN A 2 27.39 -48.84 -21.75
CA ASN A 2 27.65 -47.39 -21.94
C ASN A 2 26.76 -46.65 -22.99
N LYS A 3 26.35 -47.31 -24.10
CA LYS A 3 25.49 -46.66 -25.12
C LYS A 3 24.06 -46.37 -24.64
N ILE A 4 23.46 -47.28 -23.87
CA ILE A 4 22.07 -47.13 -23.40
C ILE A 4 21.97 -45.99 -22.38
N TYR A 5 22.92 -45.91 -21.44
CA TYR A 5 22.99 -44.81 -20.47
C TYR A 5 23.17 -43.44 -21.14
N LYS A 6 24.02 -43.36 -22.17
CA LYS A 6 24.23 -42.11 -22.93
C LYS A 6 22.95 -41.66 -23.65
N THR A 7 22.22 -42.59 -24.27
CA THR A 7 20.93 -42.28 -24.93
C THR A 7 19.86 -41.84 -23.94
N LEU A 8 19.74 -42.52 -22.78
CA LEU A 8 18.77 -42.18 -21.75
C LEU A 8 19.05 -40.80 -21.12
N LEU A 9 20.32 -40.48 -20.88
CA LEU A 9 20.74 -39.17 -20.38
C LEU A 9 20.44 -38.05 -21.37
N ILE A 10 20.74 -38.24 -22.66
CA ILE A 10 20.45 -37.26 -23.72
C ILE A 10 18.94 -37.02 -23.85
N LEU A 11 18.13 -38.09 -23.83
CA LEU A 11 16.68 -37.96 -23.90
C LEU A 11 16.11 -37.19 -22.71
N THR A 12 16.59 -37.50 -21.50
CA THR A 12 16.19 -36.78 -20.27
C THR A 12 16.52 -35.30 -20.37
N ILE A 13 17.75 -34.95 -20.78
CA ILE A 13 18.18 -33.55 -20.96
C ILE A 13 17.35 -32.83 -22.04
N ALA A 14 17.02 -33.51 -23.14
CA ALA A 14 16.19 -32.93 -24.19
C ALA A 14 14.76 -32.63 -23.72
N THR A 15 14.17 -33.53 -22.94
CA THR A 15 12.82 -33.31 -22.36
C THR A 15 12.81 -32.20 -21.32
N THR A 16 13.85 -32.08 -20.48
CA THR A 16 13.94 -31.00 -19.49
C THR A 16 14.14 -29.65 -20.17
N LEU A 17 15.02 -29.55 -21.19
CA LEU A 17 15.20 -28.34 -21.99
C LEU A 17 13.90 -27.90 -22.69
N SER A 18 13.16 -28.85 -23.28
CA SER A 18 11.87 -28.55 -23.91
C SER A 18 10.85 -28.03 -22.89
N SER A 19 10.74 -28.69 -21.73
CA SER A 19 9.83 -28.25 -20.66
C SER A 19 10.20 -26.87 -20.10
N LEU A 20 11.50 -26.57 -19.98
CA LEU A 20 12.01 -25.29 -19.52
C LEU A 20 11.71 -24.17 -20.53
N ASN A 21 11.84 -24.46 -21.82
CA ASN A 21 11.53 -23.50 -22.88
C ASN A 21 10.03 -23.16 -22.93
N ILE A 22 9.17 -24.16 -22.78
CA ILE A 22 7.71 -23.96 -22.71
C ILE A 22 7.33 -23.15 -21.46
N ALA A 23 7.93 -23.46 -20.31
CA ALA A 23 7.72 -22.71 -19.08
C ALA A 23 8.15 -21.25 -19.23
N CYS A 24 9.33 -20.99 -19.82
CA CYS A 24 9.84 -19.65 -20.08
C CYS A 24 8.90 -18.85 -21.00
N GLN A 25 8.46 -19.44 -22.11
CA GLN A 25 7.53 -18.80 -23.04
C GLN A 25 6.18 -18.47 -22.38
N LYS A 26 5.67 -19.37 -21.52
CA LYS A 26 4.44 -19.15 -20.76
C LYS A 26 4.58 -17.99 -19.76
N ILE A 27 5.72 -17.90 -19.07
CA ILE A 27 6.02 -16.80 -18.13
C ILE A 27 6.02 -15.46 -18.88
N THR A 28 6.73 -15.37 -20.01
CA THR A 28 6.80 -14.13 -20.80
C THR A 28 5.43 -13.68 -21.33
N GLU A 29 4.55 -14.63 -21.67
CA GLU A 29 3.19 -14.30 -22.11
C GLU A 29 2.33 -13.75 -20.97
N VAL A 30 2.44 -14.33 -19.76
CA VAL A 30 1.70 -13.87 -18.57
C VAL A 30 2.16 -12.47 -18.17
N GLU A 31 3.47 -12.22 -18.15
CA GLU A 31 4.05 -10.91 -17.87
C GLU A 31 3.54 -9.85 -18.86
N ALA A 32 3.56 -10.15 -20.16
CA ALA A 32 3.06 -9.23 -21.19
C ALA A 32 1.57 -8.92 -21.04
N ILE A 33 0.74 -9.91 -20.67
CA ILE A 33 -0.69 -9.69 -20.41
C ILE A 33 -0.88 -8.85 -19.14
N ASN A 34 -0.10 -9.11 -18.09
CA ASN A 34 -0.13 -8.33 -16.85
C ASN A 34 0.25 -6.87 -17.10
N ASP A 35 1.32 -6.60 -17.85
CA ASP A 35 1.77 -5.23 -18.14
C ASP A 35 0.73 -4.46 -18.96
N ARG A 36 0.11 -5.11 -19.94
CA ARG A 36 -1.02 -4.53 -20.69
C ARG A 36 -2.21 -4.22 -19.77
N ALA A 37 -2.50 -5.10 -18.81
CA ALA A 37 -3.57 -4.87 -17.84
C ALA A 37 -3.26 -3.65 -16.95
N VAL A 38 -2.01 -3.51 -16.49
CA VAL A 38 -1.55 -2.34 -15.71
C VAL A 38 -1.71 -1.04 -16.50
N GLU A 39 -1.34 -1.04 -17.77
CA GLU A 39 -1.50 0.15 -18.62
C GLU A 39 -2.97 0.53 -18.82
N LYS A 40 -3.85 -0.46 -19.02
CA LYS A 40 -5.30 -0.21 -19.07
C LYS A 40 -5.85 0.37 -17.77
N VAL A 41 -5.37 -0.08 -16.61
CA VAL A 41 -5.72 0.55 -15.31
C VAL A 41 -5.29 2.01 -15.29
N ALA A 42 -4.09 2.34 -15.80
CA ALA A 42 -3.61 3.72 -15.88
C ALA A 42 -4.49 4.59 -16.81
N GLN A 43 -5.01 4.00 -17.89
CA GLN A 43 -5.98 4.62 -18.80
C GLN A 43 -7.42 4.64 -18.25
N LYS A 44 -7.66 4.09 -17.05
CA LYS A 44 -8.98 3.89 -16.42
C LYS A 44 -9.91 2.93 -17.20
N ASP A 45 -9.39 2.14 -18.13
CA ASP A 45 -10.09 1.02 -18.74
C ASP A 45 -10.06 -0.19 -17.79
N TYR A 46 -10.85 -0.10 -16.71
CA TYR A 46 -10.87 -1.14 -15.69
C TYR A 46 -11.44 -2.45 -16.23
N GLN A 47 -12.45 -2.41 -17.11
CA GLN A 47 -13.06 -3.63 -17.64
C GLN A 47 -12.09 -4.38 -18.57
N GLY A 48 -11.35 -3.65 -19.42
CA GLY A 48 -10.32 -4.23 -20.26
C GLY A 48 -9.15 -4.78 -19.44
N ALA A 49 -8.74 -4.09 -18.36
CA ALA A 49 -7.72 -4.58 -17.44
C ALA A 49 -8.15 -5.88 -16.74
N LEU A 50 -9.37 -5.93 -16.20
CA LEU A 50 -9.91 -7.13 -15.54
C LEU A 50 -9.99 -8.32 -16.50
N THR A 51 -10.33 -8.07 -17.77
CA THR A 51 -10.34 -9.10 -18.82
C THR A 51 -8.95 -9.69 -19.03
N ASP A 52 -7.91 -8.84 -19.02
CA ASP A 52 -6.53 -9.29 -19.18
C ASP A 52 -6.01 -10.01 -17.94
N TYR A 53 -6.30 -9.50 -16.73
CA TYR A 53 -5.96 -10.21 -15.50
C TYR A 53 -6.61 -11.59 -15.41
N ASN A 54 -7.86 -11.75 -15.85
CA ASN A 54 -8.50 -13.06 -15.91
C ASN A 54 -7.73 -14.03 -16.81
N LYS A 55 -7.30 -13.59 -17.99
CA LYS A 55 -6.48 -14.40 -18.91
C LYS A 55 -5.10 -14.73 -18.34
N ALA A 56 -4.47 -13.79 -17.65
CA ALA A 56 -3.20 -14.02 -16.98
C ALA A 56 -3.33 -15.07 -15.88
N ILE A 57 -4.39 -14.98 -15.06
CA ILE A 57 -4.69 -15.93 -13.97
C ILE A 57 -5.07 -17.31 -14.50
N GLU A 58 -5.79 -17.41 -15.61
CA GLU A 58 -6.07 -18.70 -16.27
C GLU A 58 -4.78 -19.42 -16.68
N LYS A 59 -3.76 -18.65 -17.09
CA LYS A 59 -2.44 -19.18 -17.46
C LYS A 59 -1.61 -19.50 -16.22
N ASP A 60 -1.56 -18.61 -15.23
CA ASP A 60 -0.85 -18.84 -13.96
C ASP A 60 -1.74 -18.60 -12.73
N PRO A 61 -2.50 -19.63 -12.29
CA PRO A 61 -3.45 -19.49 -11.19
C PRO A 61 -2.79 -19.41 -9.81
N ASN A 62 -1.48 -19.61 -9.72
CA ASN A 62 -0.71 -19.60 -8.47
C ASN A 62 0.21 -18.38 -8.35
N ASP A 63 0.08 -17.38 -9.22
CA ASP A 63 0.79 -16.12 -9.06
C ASP A 63 -0.02 -15.16 -8.18
N ALA A 64 0.45 -14.95 -6.95
CA ALA A 64 -0.17 -14.03 -5.99
C ALA A 64 -0.23 -12.58 -6.51
N MET A 65 0.74 -12.16 -7.31
CA MET A 65 0.83 -10.80 -7.85
C MET A 65 -0.31 -10.52 -8.83
N LEU A 66 -0.71 -11.49 -9.65
CA LEU A 66 -1.84 -11.33 -10.56
C LEU A 66 -3.15 -11.06 -9.81
N TYR A 67 -3.40 -11.80 -8.71
CA TYR A 67 -4.58 -11.54 -7.88
C TYR A 67 -4.48 -10.19 -7.18
N ASN A 68 -3.33 -9.81 -6.63
CA ASN A 68 -3.15 -8.48 -6.03
C ASN A 68 -3.37 -7.35 -7.04
N ASN A 69 -2.90 -7.50 -8.28
CA ASN A 69 -3.07 -6.52 -9.33
C ASN A 69 -4.51 -6.44 -9.83
N ARG A 70 -5.19 -7.59 -10.00
CA ARG A 70 -6.62 -7.63 -10.32
C ARG A 70 -7.47 -7.01 -9.21
N ALA A 71 -7.11 -7.27 -7.96
CA ALA A 71 -7.74 -6.64 -6.80
C ALA A 71 -7.58 -5.10 -6.83
N ASN A 72 -6.38 -4.61 -7.16
CA ASN A 72 -6.14 -3.17 -7.33
C ASN A 72 -7.02 -2.59 -8.46
N ALA A 73 -7.18 -3.29 -9.58
CA ALA A 73 -8.10 -2.86 -10.64
C ALA A 73 -9.56 -2.81 -10.16
N HIS A 74 -10.02 -3.83 -9.44
CA HIS A 74 -11.34 -3.81 -8.79
C HIS A 74 -11.49 -2.65 -7.81
N PHE A 75 -10.47 -2.38 -6.99
CA PHE A 75 -10.46 -1.27 -6.04
C PHE A 75 -10.60 0.09 -6.74
N GLN A 76 -9.84 0.32 -7.82
CA GLN A 76 -9.92 1.56 -8.59
C GLN A 76 -11.28 1.72 -9.29
N ALA A 77 -11.89 0.60 -9.72
CA ALA A 77 -13.27 0.55 -10.20
C ALA A 77 -14.33 0.68 -9.09
N LYS A 78 -13.92 0.90 -7.82
CA LYS A 78 -14.77 0.96 -6.62
C LYS A 78 -15.53 -0.33 -6.29
N ASN A 79 -15.10 -1.46 -6.83
CA ASN A 79 -15.64 -2.79 -6.57
C ASN A 79 -14.92 -3.43 -5.36
N TYR A 80 -15.07 -2.82 -4.18
CA TYR A 80 -14.25 -3.15 -3.00
C TYR A 80 -14.42 -4.59 -2.54
N GLU A 81 -15.62 -5.16 -2.58
CA GLU A 81 -15.89 -6.53 -2.17
C GLU A 81 -15.19 -7.56 -3.08
N GLN A 82 -15.10 -7.28 -4.38
CA GLN A 82 -14.35 -8.15 -5.31
C GLN A 82 -12.84 -8.00 -5.09
N ALA A 83 -12.38 -6.78 -4.85
CA ALA A 83 -10.98 -6.54 -4.47
C ALA A 83 -10.59 -7.34 -3.22
N LEU A 84 -11.45 -7.37 -2.18
CA LEU A 84 -11.21 -8.16 -0.97
C LEU A 84 -11.06 -9.66 -1.26
N LYS A 85 -11.86 -10.23 -2.17
CA LYS A 85 -11.74 -11.65 -2.55
C LYS A 85 -10.39 -11.95 -3.20
N ASP A 86 -9.94 -11.08 -4.10
CA ASP A 86 -8.68 -11.25 -4.80
C ASP A 86 -7.47 -11.01 -3.88
N TYR A 87 -7.52 -10.01 -2.99
CA TYR A 87 -6.46 -9.86 -1.97
C TYR A 87 -6.40 -11.08 -1.04
N ASN A 88 -7.55 -11.66 -0.66
CA ASN A 88 -7.57 -12.90 0.12
C ASN A 88 -6.90 -14.05 -0.62
N GLN A 89 -7.13 -14.17 -1.93
CA GLN A 89 -6.50 -15.20 -2.75
C GLN A 89 -4.99 -14.95 -2.91
N ALA A 90 -4.56 -13.71 -3.12
CA ALA A 90 -3.15 -13.34 -3.14
C ALA A 90 -2.44 -13.73 -1.83
N ILE A 91 -3.04 -13.40 -0.68
CA ILE A 91 -2.53 -13.75 0.66
C ILE A 91 -2.52 -15.26 0.89
N LYS A 92 -3.52 -16.00 0.38
CA LYS A 92 -3.55 -17.47 0.48
C LYS A 92 -2.39 -18.11 -0.27
N ILE A 93 -2.02 -17.56 -1.43
CA ILE A 93 -0.92 -18.04 -2.26
C ILE A 93 0.43 -17.62 -1.66
N ASN A 94 0.58 -16.34 -1.28
CA ASN A 94 1.76 -15.79 -0.63
C ASN A 94 1.38 -15.13 0.71
N PRO A 95 1.49 -15.87 1.84
CA PRO A 95 1.13 -15.36 3.17
C PRO A 95 1.99 -14.21 3.69
N GLU A 96 3.13 -13.92 3.05
CA GLU A 96 4.09 -12.88 3.44
C GLU A 96 4.03 -11.65 2.53
N MET A 97 3.02 -11.56 1.65
CA MET A 97 2.88 -10.45 0.71
C MET A 97 2.39 -9.17 1.40
N ALA A 98 3.33 -8.34 1.87
CA ALA A 98 3.05 -7.07 2.55
C ALA A 98 2.04 -6.19 1.79
N ASP A 99 2.21 -6.04 0.48
CA ASP A 99 1.34 -5.24 -0.38
C ASP A 99 -0.11 -5.72 -0.38
N ALA A 100 -0.33 -7.04 -0.41
CA ALA A 100 -1.69 -7.59 -0.40
C ALA A 100 -2.41 -7.29 0.92
N TYR A 101 -1.71 -7.37 2.06
CA TYR A 101 -2.28 -6.94 3.34
C TYR A 101 -2.52 -5.43 3.38
N TYR A 102 -1.57 -4.61 2.94
CA TYR A 102 -1.72 -3.16 2.89
C TYR A 102 -2.92 -2.73 2.03
N ASN A 103 -3.04 -3.29 0.83
CA ASN A 103 -4.11 -2.96 -0.10
C ASN A 103 -5.46 -3.48 0.41
N ARG A 104 -5.51 -4.69 1.01
CA ARG A 104 -6.73 -5.21 1.66
C ARG A 104 -7.16 -4.35 2.84
N ALA A 105 -6.22 -3.88 3.65
CA ALA A 105 -6.50 -2.94 4.75
C ALA A 105 -7.16 -1.67 4.24
N TYR A 106 -6.62 -1.11 3.15
CA TYR A 106 -7.17 0.09 2.54
C TYR A 106 -8.59 -0.14 1.97
N ALA A 107 -8.84 -1.29 1.33
CA ALA A 107 -10.18 -1.69 0.89
C ALA A 107 -11.16 -1.83 2.07
N LYS A 108 -10.76 -2.47 3.17
CA LYS A 108 -11.56 -2.58 4.39
C LYS A 108 -11.87 -1.21 5.00
N GLN A 109 -10.91 -0.29 5.00
CA GLN A 109 -11.13 1.09 5.44
C GLN A 109 -12.21 1.78 4.59
N ARG A 110 -12.21 1.60 3.27
CA ARG A 110 -13.25 2.14 2.36
C ARG A 110 -14.64 1.57 2.65
N LEU A 111 -14.70 0.36 3.19
CA LEU A 111 -15.93 -0.32 3.63
C LEU A 111 -16.24 -0.10 5.12
N ALA A 112 -15.53 0.84 5.78
CA ALA A 112 -15.66 1.15 7.20
C ALA A 112 -15.35 -0.01 8.17
N ASP A 113 -14.74 -1.11 7.71
CA ASP A 113 -14.17 -2.16 8.57
C ASP A 113 -12.82 -1.71 9.11
N LEU A 114 -12.85 -0.76 10.04
CA LEU A 114 -11.66 -0.17 10.64
C LEU A 114 -10.87 -1.19 11.47
N LYS A 115 -11.56 -2.12 12.14
CA LYS A 115 -10.90 -3.16 12.94
C LYS A 115 -10.12 -4.13 12.05
N GLY A 116 -10.75 -4.61 10.97
CA GLY A 116 -10.09 -5.47 10.00
C GLY A 116 -8.96 -4.76 9.26
N ALA A 117 -9.11 -3.47 8.96
CA ALA A 117 -8.04 -2.65 8.37
C ALA A 117 -6.82 -2.53 9.29
N LEU A 118 -7.01 -2.22 10.58
CA LEU A 118 -5.91 -2.17 11.56
C LEU A 118 -5.18 -3.53 11.67
N SER A 119 -5.93 -4.63 11.68
CA SER A 119 -5.34 -5.97 11.71
C SER A 119 -4.46 -6.24 10.49
N ASP A 120 -4.92 -5.86 9.30
CA ASP A 120 -4.17 -6.05 8.07
C ASP A 120 -2.96 -5.11 7.98
N TYR A 121 -3.06 -3.86 8.43
CA TYR A 121 -1.90 -2.96 8.51
C TYR A 121 -0.82 -3.48 9.45
N ASN A 122 -1.20 -4.07 10.59
CA ASN A 122 -0.24 -4.71 11.48
C ASN A 122 0.48 -5.86 10.76
N LYS A 123 -0.28 -6.70 10.05
CA LYS A 123 0.30 -7.83 9.32
C LYS A 123 1.17 -7.39 8.14
N ALA A 124 0.80 -6.32 7.45
CA ALA A 124 1.61 -5.72 6.40
C ALA A 124 2.97 -5.23 6.94
N LEU A 125 2.99 -4.63 8.14
CA LEU A 125 4.24 -4.17 8.77
C LEU A 125 5.17 -5.32 9.16
N GLU A 126 4.66 -6.51 9.48
CA GLU A 126 5.50 -7.68 9.77
C GLU A 126 6.37 -8.10 8.56
N PHE A 127 5.88 -7.84 7.34
CA PHE A 127 6.54 -8.26 6.10
C PHE A 127 7.11 -7.10 5.28
N ALA A 128 6.82 -5.85 5.65
CA ALA A 128 7.33 -4.68 4.95
C ALA A 128 8.85 -4.55 5.13
N THR A 129 9.59 -4.74 4.05
CA THR A 129 11.06 -4.68 4.08
C THR A 129 11.59 -3.26 3.89
N ASP A 130 10.91 -2.43 3.09
CA ASP A 130 11.34 -1.08 2.74
C ASP A 130 10.63 0.00 3.56
N ASP A 131 11.28 1.15 3.70
CA ASP A 131 10.75 2.24 4.51
C ASP A 131 9.60 2.99 3.81
N SER A 132 9.53 3.01 2.49
CA SER A 132 8.43 3.65 1.75
C SER A 132 7.08 2.98 2.06
N THR A 133 7.06 1.66 2.06
CA THR A 133 5.89 0.86 2.42
C THR A 133 5.52 1.07 3.89
N LYS A 134 6.50 1.04 4.80
CA LYS A 134 6.26 1.29 6.24
C LYS A 134 5.66 2.67 6.48
N ILE A 135 6.18 3.72 5.83
CA ILE A 135 5.65 5.09 5.94
C ILE A 135 4.16 5.15 5.56
N LYS A 136 3.78 4.54 4.43
CA LYS A 136 2.37 4.47 3.99
C LYS A 136 1.51 3.74 5.00
N ILE A 137 1.97 2.61 5.53
CA ILE A 137 1.23 1.82 6.51
C ILE A 137 1.04 2.61 7.80
N TYR A 138 2.11 3.16 8.39
CA TYR A 138 2.02 3.94 9.62
C TYR A 138 1.11 5.17 9.45
N GLY A 139 1.22 5.91 8.35
CA GLY A 139 0.35 7.07 8.11
C GLY A 139 -1.14 6.71 8.04
N ASN A 140 -1.48 5.62 7.33
CA ASN A 140 -2.86 5.17 7.23
C ASN A 140 -3.37 4.60 8.56
N ARG A 141 -2.56 3.80 9.25
CA ARG A 141 -2.89 3.22 10.56
C ARG A 141 -3.09 4.30 11.62
N ALA A 142 -2.24 5.34 11.62
CA ALA A 142 -2.37 6.51 12.49
C ALA A 142 -3.71 7.23 12.29
N THR A 143 -4.10 7.42 11.03
CA THR A 143 -5.37 8.07 10.66
C THR A 143 -6.58 7.27 11.16
N ILE A 144 -6.53 5.94 11.04
CA ILE A 144 -7.59 5.10 11.60
C ILE A 144 -7.59 5.16 13.14
N HIS A 145 -6.41 5.05 13.78
CA HIS A 145 -6.30 5.17 15.23
C HIS A 145 -6.86 6.50 15.74
N HIS A 146 -6.60 7.60 15.04
CA HIS A 146 -7.19 8.90 15.35
C HIS A 146 -8.72 8.89 15.22
N ALA A 147 -9.25 8.34 14.12
CA ALA A 147 -10.69 8.26 13.88
C ALA A 147 -11.42 7.44 14.96
N VAL A 148 -10.80 6.39 15.49
CA VAL A 148 -11.35 5.58 16.59
C VAL A 148 -10.99 6.13 17.98
N LYS A 149 -10.49 7.37 18.07
CA LYS A 149 -10.07 8.07 19.30
C LYS A 149 -8.96 7.37 20.09
N ASN A 150 -8.23 6.45 19.47
CA ASN A 150 -7.00 5.88 20.01
C ASN A 150 -5.82 6.81 19.70
N HIS A 151 -5.82 7.97 20.36
CA HIS A 151 -4.85 9.03 20.10
C HIS A 151 -3.41 8.59 20.39
N GLN A 152 -3.16 7.75 21.39
CA GLN A 152 -1.81 7.32 21.73
C GLN A 152 -1.17 6.52 20.60
N ASN A 153 -1.90 5.54 20.04
CA ASN A 153 -1.37 4.75 18.93
C ASN A 153 -1.21 5.60 17.66
N ALA A 154 -2.11 6.56 17.42
CA ALA A 154 -1.97 7.50 16.31
C ALA A 154 -0.69 8.35 16.43
N LEU A 155 -0.39 8.89 17.61
CA LEU A 155 0.84 9.63 17.88
C LEU A 155 2.09 8.76 17.65
N ASN A 156 2.09 7.53 18.18
CA ASN A 156 3.20 6.59 18.01
C ASN A 156 3.48 6.29 16.53
N ASP A 157 2.43 6.09 15.72
CA ASP A 157 2.55 5.84 14.29
C ASP A 157 3.05 7.07 13.53
N TYR A 158 2.55 8.27 13.85
CA TYR A 158 3.07 9.50 13.27
C TYR A 158 4.54 9.75 13.62
N GLU A 159 4.98 9.37 14.83
CA GLU A 159 6.39 9.39 15.21
C GLU A 159 7.24 8.43 14.38
N GLN A 160 6.74 7.22 14.07
CA GLN A 160 7.44 6.31 13.16
C GLN A 160 7.57 6.92 11.75
N VAL A 161 6.51 7.56 11.24
CA VAL A 161 6.59 8.25 9.95
C VAL A 161 7.64 9.36 9.99
N ILE A 162 7.63 10.22 11.00
CA ILE A 162 8.61 11.32 11.14
C ILE A 162 10.04 10.79 11.23
N LYS A 163 10.24 9.67 11.94
CA LYS A 163 11.56 9.04 12.06
C LYS A 163 12.10 8.55 10.71
N LEU A 164 11.23 7.98 9.88
CA LEU A 164 11.60 7.45 8.56
C LEU A 164 11.69 8.57 7.51
N GLN A 165 10.80 9.56 7.60
CA GLN A 165 10.69 10.65 6.66
C GLN A 165 10.25 11.95 7.38
N PRO A 166 11.21 12.82 7.77
CA PRO A 166 10.94 14.01 8.57
C PRO A 166 10.45 15.22 7.76
N ASP A 167 10.33 15.11 6.44
CA ASP A 167 9.98 16.21 5.53
C ASP A 167 8.52 16.18 5.06
N LEU A 168 7.64 15.46 5.79
CA LEU A 168 6.21 15.36 5.51
C LEU A 168 5.38 16.31 6.39
N PRO A 169 5.05 17.54 5.93
CA PRO A 169 4.31 18.52 6.73
C PRO A 169 2.95 18.02 7.22
N GLN A 170 2.26 17.18 6.44
CA GLN A 170 0.95 16.63 6.76
C GLN A 170 0.97 15.83 8.08
N ILE A 171 2.08 15.13 8.35
CA ILE A 171 2.23 14.29 9.54
C ILE A 171 2.34 15.15 10.79
N TYR A 172 3.11 16.24 10.73
CA TYR A 172 3.19 17.22 11.81
C TYR A 172 1.83 17.90 12.05
N SER A 173 1.12 18.33 11.00
CA SER A 173 -0.23 18.90 11.16
C SER A 173 -1.21 17.93 11.81
N ASN A 174 -1.19 16.65 11.42
CA ASN A 174 -2.06 15.63 12.01
C ASN A 174 -1.72 15.36 13.48
N ARG A 175 -0.43 15.32 13.83
CA ARG A 175 0.04 15.15 15.21
C ARG A 175 -0.32 16.39 16.07
N ALA A 176 -0.17 17.59 15.52
CA ALA A 176 -0.57 18.84 16.15
C ALA A 176 -2.07 18.87 16.48
N ASN A 177 -2.92 18.42 15.56
CA ASN A 177 -4.37 18.32 15.79
C ASN A 177 -4.69 17.42 17.01
N ILE A 178 -3.98 16.30 17.15
CA ILE A 178 -4.15 15.41 18.33
C ILE A 178 -3.69 16.12 19.59
N TYR A 179 -2.52 16.77 19.59
CA TYR A 179 -2.05 17.52 20.75
C TYR A 179 -3.01 18.64 21.15
N TYR A 180 -3.57 19.34 20.17
CA TYR A 180 -4.57 20.39 20.41
C TYR A 180 -5.82 19.83 21.09
N GLN A 181 -6.37 18.71 20.58
CA GLN A 181 -7.52 18.02 21.18
C GLN A 181 -7.25 17.55 22.62
N GLN A 182 -6.01 17.21 22.94
CA GLN A 182 -5.58 16.82 24.29
C GLN A 182 -5.27 18.02 25.21
N GLY A 183 -5.41 19.25 24.74
CA GLY A 183 -5.03 20.46 25.49
C GLY A 183 -3.52 20.67 25.61
N LYS A 184 -2.70 19.91 24.88
CA LYS A 184 -1.24 20.04 24.82
C LYS A 184 -0.85 21.16 23.84
N ILE A 185 -1.28 22.38 24.17
CA ILE A 185 -1.25 23.54 23.26
C ILE A 185 0.16 23.83 22.74
N GLN A 186 1.18 23.80 23.60
CA GLN A 186 2.55 24.09 23.20
C GLN A 186 3.08 23.09 22.16
N GLN A 187 2.81 21.79 22.37
CA GLN A 187 3.21 20.74 21.42
C GLN A 187 2.49 20.89 20.08
N ALA A 188 1.20 21.25 20.11
CA ALA A 188 0.44 21.51 18.90
C ALA A 188 1.03 22.69 18.10
N ILE A 189 1.35 23.80 18.77
CA ILE A 189 1.96 24.97 18.14
C ILE A 189 3.33 24.62 17.53
N THR A 190 4.18 23.87 18.25
CA THR A 190 5.48 23.42 17.74
C THR A 190 5.33 22.62 16.44
N ASP A 191 4.41 21.66 16.41
CA ASP A 191 4.18 20.83 15.23
C ASP A 191 3.55 21.61 14.08
N PHE A 192 2.57 22.49 14.33
CA PHE A 192 2.00 23.35 13.29
C PHE A 192 3.05 24.28 12.67
N ARG A 193 3.95 24.84 13.48
CA ARG A 193 5.07 25.66 12.98
C ARG A 193 6.01 24.83 12.12
N LYS A 194 6.34 23.61 12.54
CA LYS A 194 7.19 22.73 11.74
C LYS A 194 6.54 22.36 10.41
N ALA A 195 5.24 22.07 10.42
CA ALA A 195 4.47 21.83 9.20
C ALA A 195 4.46 23.06 8.27
N ALA A 196 4.26 24.26 8.82
CA ALA A 196 4.28 25.50 8.04
C ALA A 196 5.65 25.77 7.38
N GLU A 197 6.75 25.53 8.11
CA GLU A 197 8.12 25.63 7.59
C GLU A 197 8.34 24.66 6.42
N LEU A 198 7.93 23.40 6.57
CA LEU A 198 8.07 22.39 5.52
C LEU A 198 7.22 22.73 4.28
N TYR A 199 5.99 23.20 4.47
CA TYR A 199 5.16 23.67 3.34
C TYR A 199 5.80 24.87 2.62
N GLN A 200 6.43 25.79 3.35
CA GLN A 200 7.18 26.89 2.76
C GLN A 200 8.32 26.37 1.86
N GLN A 201 9.11 25.41 2.37
CA GLN A 201 10.21 24.80 1.62
C GLN A 201 9.72 24.07 0.37
N GLN A 202 8.51 23.50 0.41
CA GLN A 202 7.86 22.84 -0.71
C GLN A 202 7.16 23.83 -1.67
N GLY A 203 7.19 25.13 -1.39
CA GLY A 203 6.50 26.16 -2.20
C GLY A 203 4.98 26.19 -2.03
N ASN A 204 4.42 25.46 -1.06
CA ASN A 204 3.00 25.45 -0.75
C ASN A 204 2.66 26.59 0.22
N ILE A 205 2.64 27.82 -0.32
CA ILE A 205 2.40 29.04 0.46
C ILE A 205 1.01 29.07 1.08
N GLU A 206 -0.01 28.52 0.40
CA GLU A 206 -1.39 28.50 0.93
C GLU A 206 -1.47 27.69 2.23
N SER A 207 -0.97 26.45 2.23
CA SER A 207 -1.00 25.61 3.44
C SER A 207 -0.13 26.20 4.56
N GLN A 208 0.98 26.85 4.20
CA GLN A 208 1.83 27.56 5.14
C GLN A 208 1.09 28.73 5.82
N GLN A 209 0.41 29.59 5.06
CA GLN A 209 -0.37 30.70 5.61
C GLN A 209 -1.53 30.23 6.48
N GLN A 210 -2.24 29.18 6.05
CA GLN A 210 -3.32 28.58 6.84
C GLN A 210 -2.82 28.13 8.21
N LEU A 211 -1.68 27.44 8.26
CA LEU A 211 -1.10 26.98 9.52
C LEU A 211 -0.59 28.12 10.40
N GLN A 212 -0.04 29.19 9.82
CA GLN A 212 0.34 30.38 10.59
C GLN A 212 -0.88 31.06 11.22
N ALA A 213 -1.98 31.19 10.48
CA ALA A 213 -3.22 31.74 11.00
C ALA A 213 -3.79 30.87 12.14
N ILE A 214 -3.72 29.54 12.00
CA ILE A 214 -4.07 28.59 13.06
C ILE A 214 -3.22 28.85 14.32
N VAL A 215 -1.90 28.96 14.17
CA VAL A 215 -0.99 29.22 15.31
C VAL A 215 -1.34 30.55 15.99
N SER A 216 -1.49 31.63 15.24
CA SER A 216 -1.85 32.95 15.81
C SER A 216 -3.18 32.90 16.57
N LYS A 217 -4.21 32.26 16.00
CA LYS A 217 -5.52 32.10 16.66
C LYS A 217 -5.42 31.33 17.98
N ILE A 218 -4.58 30.29 18.05
CA ILE A 218 -4.36 29.52 19.28
C ILE A 218 -3.64 30.38 20.33
N GLU A 219 -2.62 31.13 19.93
CA GLU A 219 -1.82 31.99 20.84
C GLU A 219 -2.65 33.12 21.45
N GLU A 220 -3.63 33.63 20.71
CA GLU A 220 -4.62 34.62 21.17
C GLU A 220 -5.69 34.01 22.09
N GLY A 221 -5.62 32.70 22.40
CA GLY A 221 -6.59 32.00 23.25
C GLY A 221 -7.86 31.56 22.51
N GLY A 222 -7.87 31.64 21.18
CA GLY A 222 -8.97 31.20 20.34
C GLY A 222 -9.13 29.69 20.28
N ARG A 223 -10.37 29.23 20.06
CA ARG A 223 -10.68 27.82 19.77
C ARG A 223 -10.64 27.57 18.26
N LEU A 224 -10.04 26.46 17.83
CA LEU A 224 -10.01 26.02 16.43
C LEU A 224 -11.39 25.57 15.96
#